data_AF-A0A0U5MQI9-F1
#
_entry.id   AF-A0A0U5MQI9-F1
#
_cell.length_a   1.000
_cell.length_b   1.000
_cell.length_c   1.000
_cell.angle_alpha   90.00
_cell.angle_beta   90.00
_cell.angle_gamma   90.00
#
_symmetry.space_group_name_H-M   'P 1'
#
loop_
_entity.id
_entity.type
_entity.pdbx_description
1 polymer ?
#
loop_
_entity_poly.entity_id
_entity_poly.type
_entity_poly.pdbx_seq_one_letter_code
_entity_poly.pdbx_strand_id
1 'polypeptide(L)' 'MSEGSSRIDAAANATDRILEHVGTAMNRLSQHFEGRVINGAGVISDPSQARIALSDAIASLRKAQEDFAATNWPVPADYD' A
#
# COMPACT_ATOMS: atom_id res chain seq x y z
N MET A 1 4.36 23.12 -21.74
CA MET A 1 3.54 22.47 -20.70
C MET A 1 3.45 23.43 -19.53
N SER A 2 2.27 23.68 -18.99
CA SER A 2 2.12 24.49 -17.77
C SER A 2 2.67 23.73 -16.56
N GLU A 3 3.10 24.43 -15.53
CA GLU A 3 3.56 23.81 -14.28
C GLU A 3 2.45 22.96 -13.62
N GLY A 4 1.18 23.38 -13.74
CA GLY A 4 0.03 22.62 -13.24
C GLY A 4 -0.18 21.28 -13.94
N SER A 5 -0.06 21.22 -15.27
CA SER A 5 -0.13 19.96 -16.03
C SER A 5 0.95 18.97 -15.59
N SER A 6 2.17 19.46 -15.35
CA SER A 6 3.29 18.63 -14.87
C SER A 6 3.03 18.08 -13.45
N ARG A 7 2.40 18.87 -12.57
CA ARG A 7 2.06 18.45 -11.20
C ARG A 7 0.96 17.39 -11.19
N ILE A 8 -0.06 17.52 -12.03
CA ILE A 8 -1.14 16.54 -12.18
C ILE A 8 -0.59 15.21 -12.69
N ASP A 9 0.24 15.23 -13.74
CA ASP A 9 0.84 14.00 -14.29
C ASP A 9 1.73 13.29 -13.26
N ALA A 10 2.51 14.06 -12.48
CA ALA A 10 3.33 13.49 -11.40
C ALA A 10 2.46 12.85 -10.31
N ALA A 11 1.36 13.49 -9.93
CA ALA A 11 0.44 12.98 -8.91
C ALA A 11 -0.36 11.77 -9.37
N ALA A 12 -0.74 11.70 -10.66
CA ALA A 12 -1.37 10.52 -11.25
C ALA A 12 -0.42 9.32 -11.18
N ASN A 13 0.83 9.48 -11.62
CA ASN A 13 1.84 8.43 -11.53
C ASN A 13 2.11 7.98 -10.08
N ALA A 14 2.14 8.92 -9.13
CA ALA A 14 2.30 8.59 -7.71
C ALA A 14 1.09 7.81 -7.18
N THR A 15 -0.12 8.20 -7.59
CA THR A 15 -1.36 7.49 -7.21
C THR A 15 -1.31 6.03 -7.65
N ASP A 16 -0.89 5.75 -8.88
CA ASP A 16 -0.76 4.38 -9.38
C ASP A 16 0.21 3.54 -8.52
N ARG A 17 1.39 4.08 -8.21
CA ARG A 17 2.38 3.41 -7.34
C ARG A 17 1.86 3.15 -5.93
N ILE A 18 1.20 4.15 -5.35
CA ILE A 18 0.58 4.04 -4.02
C ILE A 18 -0.45 2.90 -4.02
N LEU A 19 -1.34 2.86 -5.02
CA LEU A 19 -2.36 1.83 -5.12
C LEU A 19 -1.75 0.44 -5.35
N GLU A 20 -0.68 0.33 -6.14
CA GLU A 20 0.06 -0.92 -6.31
C GLU A 20 0.66 -1.41 -4.98
N HIS A 21 1.31 -0.52 -4.21
CA HIS A 21 1.89 -0.84 -2.91
C HIS A 21 0.82 -1.26 -1.89
N VAL A 22 -0.28 -0.52 -1.81
CA VAL A 22 -1.41 -0.85 -0.92
C VAL A 22 -2.05 -2.18 -1.34
N GLY A 23 -2.31 -2.38 -2.63
CA GLY A 23 -2.86 -3.62 -3.16
C GLY A 23 -1.98 -4.84 -2.88
N THR A 24 -0.66 -4.67 -3.00
CA THR A 24 0.32 -5.72 -2.64
C THR A 24 0.22 -6.08 -1.16
N ALA A 25 0.16 -5.08 -0.27
CA ALA A 25 0.02 -5.31 1.15
C ALA A 25 -1.29 -6.05 1.47
N MET A 26 -2.41 -5.64 0.87
CA MET A 26 -3.71 -6.29 1.04
C MET A 26 -3.67 -7.75 0.58
N ASN A 27 -3.09 -8.03 -0.58
CA ASN A 27 -2.98 -9.39 -1.12
C ASN A 27 -2.14 -10.31 -0.22
N ARG A 28 -1.03 -9.80 0.34
CA ARG A 28 -0.21 -10.57 1.29
C ARG A 28 -0.99 -10.89 2.56
N LEU A 29 -1.76 -9.93 3.05
CA LEU A 29 -2.58 -10.14 4.24
C LEU A 29 -3.72 -11.12 3.96
N SER A 30 -4.47 -10.97 2.86
CA SER A 30 -5.59 -11.87 2.53
C SER A 30 -5.13 -13.31 2.38
N GLN A 31 -4.07 -13.55 1.58
CA GLN A 31 -3.51 -14.90 1.34
C GLN A 31 -3.14 -15.66 2.62
N HIS A 32 -2.76 -14.94 3.67
CA HIS A 32 -2.25 -15.56 4.88
C HIS A 32 -3.21 -15.47 6.06
N PHE A 33 -4.11 -14.49 6.12
CA PHE A 33 -5.06 -14.31 7.23
C PHE A 33 -6.47 -14.82 6.92
N GLU A 34 -6.86 -14.91 5.65
CA GLU A 34 -8.14 -15.53 5.26
C GLU A 34 -7.97 -17.05 5.23
N GLY A 35 -8.63 -17.76 6.16
CA GLY A 35 -8.60 -19.23 6.22
C GLY A 35 -7.58 -19.83 7.18
N ARG A 36 -7.01 -19.06 8.12
CA ARG A 36 -6.09 -19.62 9.12
C ARG A 36 -6.77 -20.70 9.96
N VAL A 37 -6.09 -21.84 10.06
CA VAL A 37 -6.43 -22.95 10.95
C VAL A 37 -6.05 -22.53 12.38
N ILE A 38 -6.98 -21.87 13.05
CA ILE A 38 -6.98 -21.74 14.51
C ILE A 38 -7.10 -23.16 15.07
N ASN A 39 -6.18 -23.56 15.95
CA ASN A 39 -6.27 -24.87 16.58
C ASN A 39 -7.46 -24.93 17.56
N GLY A 40 -7.72 -26.11 18.14
CA GLY A 40 -8.80 -26.29 19.12
C GLY A 40 -8.69 -25.45 20.39
N ALA A 41 -7.56 -24.76 20.62
CA ALA A 41 -7.33 -23.85 21.75
C ALA A 41 -7.47 -22.36 21.38
N GLY A 42 -7.88 -22.02 20.15
CA GLY A 42 -8.02 -20.61 19.75
C GLY A 42 -6.71 -19.95 19.31
N VAL A 43 -5.65 -20.72 19.08
CA VAL A 43 -4.30 -20.20 18.76
C VAL A 43 -3.96 -20.46 17.29
N ILE A 44 -3.28 -19.52 16.64
CA ILE A 44 -2.72 -19.70 15.29
C ILE A 44 -1.72 -20.86 15.34
N SER A 45 -2.05 -21.95 14.64
CA SER A 45 -1.27 -23.20 14.69
C SER A 45 0.16 -23.04 14.15
N ASP A 46 0.32 -22.27 13.07
CA ASP A 46 1.62 -21.90 12.50
C ASP A 46 1.64 -20.40 12.16
N PRO A 47 2.29 -19.56 12.98
CA PRO A 47 2.36 -18.12 12.77
C PRO A 47 3.54 -17.68 11.87
N SER A 48 4.39 -18.58 11.37
CA SER A 48 5.61 -18.21 10.63
C SER A 48 5.30 -17.38 9.38
N GLN A 49 4.45 -17.92 8.49
CA GLN A 49 3.99 -17.23 7.29
C GLN A 49 3.15 -15.99 7.63
N ALA A 50 2.47 -15.98 8.79
CA ALA A 50 1.76 -14.80 9.28
C ALA A 50 2.68 -13.62 9.55
N ARG A 51 3.80 -13.90 10.23
CA ARG A 51 4.77 -12.90 10.62
C ARG A 51 5.47 -12.33 9.39
N ILE A 52 5.82 -13.19 8.44
CA ILE A 52 6.42 -12.76 7.17
C ILE A 52 5.43 -11.88 6.40
N ALA A 53 4.18 -12.33 6.23
CA ALA A 53 3.15 -11.57 5.54
C ALA A 53 2.90 -10.19 6.17
N LEU A 54 2.87 -10.09 7.51
CA LEU A 54 2.77 -8.82 8.21
C LEU A 54 3.97 -7.91 7.94
N SER A 55 5.19 -8.45 8.03
CA SER A 55 6.41 -7.69 7.78
C SER A 55 6.45 -7.15 6.35
N ASP A 56 6.10 -7.98 5.37
CA ASP A 56 6.06 -7.60 3.96
C ASP A 56 4.98 -6.54 3.68
N ALA A 57 3.79 -6.71 4.25
CA ALA A 57 2.71 -5.73 4.15
C ALA A 57 3.13 -4.38 4.74
N ILE A 58 3.79 -4.36 5.91
CA ILE A 58 4.32 -3.14 6.51
C ILE A 58 5.35 -2.48 5.60
N ALA A 59 6.26 -3.26 5.02
CA ALA A 59 7.28 -2.72 4.11
C ALA A 59 6.64 -2.08 2.87
N SER A 60 5.62 -2.71 2.28
CA SER A 60 4.86 -2.14 1.16
C SER A 60 4.11 -0.86 1.55
N LEU A 61 3.46 -0.84 2.72
CA LEU A 61 2.75 0.36 3.19
C LEU A 61 3.69 1.52 3.50
N ARG A 62 4.91 1.26 3.96
CA ARG A 62 5.94 2.31 4.14
C ARG A 62 6.31 2.96 2.81
N LYS A 63 6.46 2.18 1.73
CA LYS A 63 6.72 2.73 0.39
C LYS A 63 5.56 3.61 -0.09
N ALA A 64 4.32 3.16 0.10
CA ALA A 64 3.15 3.99 -0.20
C ALA A 64 3.17 5.32 0.59
N GLN A 65 3.54 5.27 1.87
CA GLN A 65 3.67 6.48 2.71
C GLN A 65 4.79 7.41 2.21
N GLU A 66 5.92 6.86 1.79
CA GLU A 66 7.03 7.60 1.18
C GLU A 66 6.59 8.29 -0.12
N ASP A 67 5.89 7.58 -1.01
CA ASP A 67 5.33 8.16 -2.23
C ASP A 67 4.32 9.27 -1.90
N PHE A 68 3.43 9.08 -0.92
CA PHE A 68 2.50 10.13 -0.47
C PHE A 68 3.22 11.39 -0.02
N ALA A 69 4.28 11.25 0.77
CA ALA A 69 5.04 12.36 1.34
C ALA A 69 5.91 13.07 0.30
N ALA A 70 6.45 12.33 -0.68
CA ALA A 70 7.29 12.88 -1.75
C ALA A 70 6.47 13.54 -2.86
N THR A 71 5.19 13.23 -2.97
CA THR A 71 4.34 13.74 -4.05
C THR A 71 3.93 15.19 -3.78
N ASN A 72 4.27 16.07 -4.71
CA ASN A 72 3.75 17.42 -4.73
C ASN A 72 2.31 17.40 -5.28
N TRP A 73 1.34 17.20 -4.39
CA TRP A 73 -0.06 17.02 -4.77
C TRP A 73 -0.62 18.30 -5.43
N PRO A 74 -1.47 18.16 -6.47
CA PRO A 74 -2.04 19.33 -7.14
C PRO A 74 -3.00 20.06 -6.21
N VAL A 75 -2.97 21.38 -6.29
CA VAL A 75 -3.91 22.28 -5.63
C VAL A 75 -5.04 22.63 -6.60
N PRO A 76 -6.18 23.19 -6.14
CA PRO A 76 -7.31 23.51 -7.01
C PRO A 76 -6.92 24.30 -8.27
N ALA A 77 -6.01 25.28 -8.15
CA ALA A 77 -5.56 26.12 -9.26
C ALA A 77 -4.77 25.37 -10.36
N ASP A 78 -4.32 24.13 -10.11
CA ASP A 78 -3.65 23.33 -11.14
C ASP A 78 -4.64 22.71 -12.15
N TYR A 79 -5.93 22.69 -11.82
CA TYR A 79 -7.01 22.08 -12.62
C TYR A 79 -7.85 23.08 -13.43
N ASP A 80 -7.68 24.38 -13.18
CA ASP A 80 -8.36 25.48 -13.87
C ASP A 80 -7.68 25.81 -15.21
#